data_AF-B9WI68-F1
#
_entry.id   AF-B9WI68-F1
#
_cell.length_a   1.000
_cell.length_b   1.000
_cell.length_c   1.000
_cell.angle_alpha   90.00
_cell.angle_beta   90.00
_cell.angle_gamma   90.00
#
_symmetry.space_group_name_H-M   'P 1'
#
loop_
_entity.id
_entity.type
_entity.pdbx_description
1 polymer ?
#
loop_
_entity_poly.entity_id
_entity_poly.type
_entity_poly.pdbx_seq_one_letter_code
_entity_poly.pdbx_strand_id
1 'polypeptide(L)'
;MAFELPKLDSELENELQIIIQNKTFDASKSQLQWSDGILPKLITRLNELAALSKDGERFGNPKGIDFITEIEATNETITNHLANQMCLSPPFTIYRLAELIADPNNQGYSITNNEQLFKYFNSLKQVCIVSSSVSEFPPVKNADEINGNDKKESFGLVAENMSLVEIPWLKTSKNTPHIAINDSPPLKRNKEEENCTVTEPKKAKS
;
A
#
# COMPACT_ATOMS: atom_id res chain seq x y z
N MET A 1 -26.81 -10.18 8.64
CA MET A 1 -26.38 -10.49 7.26
C MET A 1 -25.20 -9.59 6.94
N ALA A 2 -24.33 -9.95 6.00
CA ALA A 2 -23.26 -9.06 5.53
C ALA A 2 -23.73 -8.37 4.22
N PHE A 3 -23.03 -7.33 3.79
CA PHE A 3 -23.23 -6.81 2.43
C PHE A 3 -22.88 -7.88 1.39
N GLU A 4 -23.66 -7.93 0.32
CA GLU A 4 -23.31 -8.67 -0.89
C GLU A 4 -22.50 -7.74 -1.78
N LEU A 5 -21.18 -7.95 -1.83
CA LEU A 5 -20.30 -7.11 -2.64
C LEU A 5 -20.52 -7.40 -4.13
N PRO A 6 -20.71 -6.38 -4.97
CA PRO A 6 -20.76 -6.57 -6.42
C PRO A 6 -19.44 -7.19 -6.89
N LYS A 7 -19.51 -8.05 -7.91
CA LYS A 7 -18.32 -8.69 -8.47
C LYS A 7 -17.42 -7.64 -9.13
N LEU A 8 -16.11 -7.74 -8.92
CA LEU A 8 -15.15 -6.87 -9.60
C LEU A 8 -15.13 -7.21 -11.11
N ASP A 9 -15.12 -6.17 -11.96
CA ASP A 9 -14.93 -6.31 -13.40
C ASP A 9 -13.59 -7.02 -13.68
N SER A 10 -13.60 -8.06 -14.51
CA SER A 10 -12.43 -8.91 -14.71
C SER A 10 -11.27 -8.20 -15.42
N GLU A 11 -11.57 -7.25 -16.30
CA GLU A 11 -10.53 -6.46 -16.95
C GLU A 11 -9.89 -5.51 -15.96
N LEU A 12 -10.70 -4.83 -15.15
CA LEU A 12 -10.21 -4.00 -14.05
C LEU A 12 -9.37 -4.83 -13.06
N GLU A 13 -9.85 -6.00 -12.63
CA GLU A 13 -9.13 -6.89 -11.72
C GLU A 13 -7.74 -7.24 -12.25
N ASN A 14 -7.63 -7.65 -13.52
CA ASN A 14 -6.36 -7.97 -14.15
C ASN A 14 -5.37 -6.79 -14.11
N GLU A 15 -5.84 -5.58 -14.45
CA GLU A 15 -4.99 -4.39 -14.42
C GLU A 15 -4.55 -4.02 -13.00
N LEU A 16 -5.45 -4.13 -12.02
CA LEU A 16 -5.11 -3.90 -10.62
C LEU A 16 -4.05 -4.91 -10.15
N GLN A 17 -4.14 -6.18 -10.56
CA GLN A 17 -3.11 -7.19 -10.24
C GLN A 17 -1.76 -6.85 -10.88
N ILE A 18 -1.73 -6.37 -12.13
CA ILE A 18 -0.50 -5.90 -12.79
C ILE A 18 0.12 -4.72 -12.02
N ILE A 19 -0.70 -3.75 -11.61
CA ILE A 19 -0.27 -2.61 -10.80
C ILE A 19 0.30 -3.08 -9.45
N ILE A 20 -0.36 -4.04 -8.79
CA ILE A 20 0.10 -4.60 -7.51
C ILE A 20 1.46 -5.28 -7.69
N GLN A 21 1.62 -6.10 -8.72
CA GLN A 21 2.89 -6.80 -8.99
C GLN A 21 4.04 -5.83 -9.32
N ASN A 22 3.76 -4.78 -10.10
CA ASN A 22 4.75 -3.77 -10.46
C ASN A 22 4.98 -2.72 -9.39
N LYS A 23 4.14 -2.68 -8.34
CA LYS A 23 4.11 -1.65 -7.27
C LYS A 23 3.88 -0.22 -7.77
N THR A 24 3.44 -0.05 -9.02
CA THR A 24 3.13 1.22 -9.65
C THR A 24 2.37 0.95 -10.95
N PHE A 25 1.84 2.00 -11.57
CA PHE A 25 1.29 1.92 -12.92
C PHE A 25 2.40 2.02 -13.97
N ASP A 26 2.46 1.03 -14.86
CA ASP A 26 3.40 0.97 -15.98
C ASP A 26 2.63 0.75 -17.28
N ALA A 27 2.53 1.82 -18.08
CA ALA A 27 1.77 1.82 -19.34
C ALA A 27 2.30 0.80 -20.38
N SER A 28 3.55 0.32 -20.25
CA SER A 28 4.11 -0.69 -21.16
C SER A 28 3.66 -2.12 -20.84
N LYS A 29 3.22 -2.37 -19.60
CA LYS A 29 2.75 -3.68 -19.12
C LYS A 29 1.24 -3.77 -18.98
N SER A 30 0.59 -2.61 -18.87
CA SER A 30 -0.87 -2.46 -18.81
C SER A 30 -1.50 -2.83 -20.15
N GLN A 31 -2.60 -3.60 -20.14
CA GLN A 31 -3.36 -3.89 -21.37
C GLN A 31 -4.33 -2.75 -21.69
N LEU A 32 -4.82 -2.08 -20.65
CA LEU A 32 -5.67 -0.90 -20.72
C LEU A 32 -4.87 0.37 -20.47
N GLN A 33 -5.25 1.45 -21.14
CA GLN A 33 -4.76 2.79 -20.83
C GLN A 33 -5.50 3.34 -19.60
N TRP A 34 -4.83 4.23 -18.85
CA TRP A 34 -5.39 4.75 -17.61
C TRP A 34 -6.67 5.54 -17.84
N SER A 35 -6.64 6.54 -18.73
CA SER A 35 -7.68 7.56 -18.89
C SER A 35 -9.02 7.03 -19.41
N ASP A 36 -8.98 6.07 -20.33
CA ASP A 36 -10.12 5.57 -21.11
C ASP A 36 -10.45 4.10 -20.80
N GLY A 37 -9.52 3.36 -20.18
CA GLY A 37 -9.74 1.98 -19.76
C GLY A 37 -9.94 1.85 -18.25
N ILE A 38 -8.88 2.08 -17.47
CA ILE A 38 -8.87 1.77 -16.03
C ILE A 38 -9.71 2.76 -15.22
N LEU A 39 -9.53 4.07 -15.43
CA LEU A 39 -10.18 5.12 -14.65
C LEU A 39 -11.72 5.05 -14.73
N PRO A 40 -12.36 4.91 -15.91
CA PRO A 40 -13.81 4.79 -15.98
C PRO A 40 -14.35 3.55 -15.27
N LYS A 41 -13.66 2.41 -15.40
CA LYS A 41 -14.00 1.17 -14.69
C LYS A 41 -13.86 1.31 -13.19
N LEU A 42 -12.80 1.98 -12.73
CA LEU A 42 -12.58 2.27 -11.31
C LEU A 42 -13.68 3.18 -10.74
N ILE A 43 -14.05 4.26 -11.45
CA ILE A 43 -15.15 5.14 -11.05
C ILE A 43 -16.47 4.35 -10.97
N THR A 44 -16.74 3.48 -11.95
CA THR A 44 -17.91 2.60 -11.95
C THR A 44 -17.93 1.72 -10.71
N ARG A 45 -16.80 1.09 -10.39
CA ARG A 45 -16.64 0.26 -9.19
C ARG A 45 -16.90 1.05 -7.90
N LEU A 46 -16.37 2.27 -7.79
CA LEU A 46 -16.58 3.13 -6.61
C LEU A 46 -18.08 3.48 -6.44
N ASN A 47 -18.77 3.80 -7.54
CA ASN A 47 -20.21 4.07 -7.54
C ASN A 47 -21.03 2.85 -7.10
N GLU A 48 -20.70 1.65 -7.58
CA GLU A 48 -21.33 0.41 -7.15
C GLU A 48 -21.15 0.16 -5.64
N LEU A 49 -19.95 0.38 -5.12
CA LEU A 49 -19.66 0.24 -3.69
C LEU A 49 -20.38 1.30 -2.85
N ALA A 50 -20.51 2.53 -3.36
CA ALA A 50 -21.25 3.58 -2.68
C ALA A 50 -22.76 3.27 -2.63
N ALA A 51 -23.31 2.63 -3.67
CA ALA A 51 -24.70 2.22 -3.71
C ALA A 51 -25.09 1.25 -2.58
N LEU A 52 -24.14 0.47 -2.04
CA LEU A 52 -24.36 -0.40 -0.89
C LEU A 52 -24.82 0.37 0.36
N SER A 53 -24.50 1.66 0.47
CA SER A 53 -24.99 2.49 1.58
C SER A 53 -26.52 2.59 1.63
N LYS A 54 -27.20 2.48 0.48
CA LYS A 54 -28.67 2.55 0.35
C LYS A 54 -29.35 1.29 0.88
N ASP A 55 -28.69 0.15 0.77
CA ASP A 55 -29.13 -1.11 1.37
C ASP A 55 -28.81 -1.18 2.88
N GLY A 56 -28.11 -0.16 3.39
CA GLY A 56 -27.57 -0.05 4.75
C GLY A 56 -28.60 0.16 5.86
N GLU A 57 -29.87 0.49 5.56
CA GLU A 57 -30.91 0.66 6.60
C GLU A 57 -31.04 -0.58 7.50
N ARG A 58 -30.67 -1.77 6.98
CA ARG A 58 -30.69 -3.05 7.69
C ARG A 58 -29.58 -3.23 8.74
N PHE A 59 -28.54 -2.41 8.71
CA PHE A 59 -27.34 -2.56 9.54
C PHE A 59 -27.18 -1.50 10.64
N GLY A 60 -28.12 -0.56 10.72
CA GLY A 60 -28.08 0.56 11.67
C GLY A 60 -27.04 1.61 11.28
N ASN A 61 -27.36 2.88 11.48
CA ASN A 61 -26.46 3.97 11.10
C ASN A 61 -25.40 4.24 12.20
N PRO A 62 -24.16 4.59 11.82
CA PRO A 62 -23.20 5.21 12.72
C PRO A 62 -23.83 6.38 13.48
N LYS A 63 -23.50 6.51 14.77
CA LYS A 63 -24.12 7.53 15.63
C LYS A 63 -23.79 8.95 15.16
N GLY A 64 -24.82 9.75 14.94
CA GLY A 64 -24.71 11.20 14.73
C GLY A 64 -24.28 11.63 13.32
N ILE A 65 -24.29 10.72 12.33
CA ILE A 65 -23.91 11.02 10.94
C ILE A 65 -25.03 10.54 10.02
N ASP A 66 -25.37 11.35 9.01
CA ASP A 66 -26.16 10.87 7.88
C ASP A 66 -25.26 10.02 6.97
N PHE A 67 -25.25 8.72 7.27
CA PHE A 67 -24.33 7.76 6.66
C PHE A 67 -24.42 7.72 5.14
N ILE A 68 -25.64 7.72 4.60
CA ILE A 68 -25.84 7.62 3.15
C ILE A 68 -25.29 8.86 2.48
N THR A 69 -25.66 10.05 2.97
CA THR A 69 -25.19 11.32 2.42
C THR A 69 -23.67 11.45 2.52
N GLU A 70 -23.06 11.03 3.62
CA GLU A 70 -21.60 11.14 3.80
C GLU A 70 -20.83 10.19 2.87
N ILE A 71 -21.32 8.97 2.65
CA ILE A 71 -20.73 8.02 1.68
C ILE A 71 -20.86 8.57 0.26
N GLU A 72 -22.05 9.06 -0.12
CA GLU A 72 -22.27 9.63 -1.45
C GLU A 72 -21.39 10.87 -1.69
N ALA A 73 -21.31 11.80 -0.72
CA ALA A 73 -20.47 12.98 -0.80
C ALA A 73 -18.97 12.62 -0.88
N THR A 74 -18.54 11.60 -0.11
CA THR A 74 -17.16 11.11 -0.17
C THR A 74 -16.86 10.47 -1.52
N ASN A 75 -17.77 9.64 -2.04
CA ASN A 75 -17.63 9.02 -3.35
C ASN A 75 -17.58 10.06 -4.48
N GLU A 76 -18.46 11.06 -4.44
CA GLU A 76 -18.45 12.19 -5.38
C GLU A 76 -17.13 12.95 -5.31
N THR A 77 -16.62 13.23 -4.11
CA THR A 77 -15.31 13.89 -3.91
C THR A 77 -14.18 13.08 -4.55
N ILE A 78 -14.15 11.77 -4.32
CA ILE A 78 -13.13 10.87 -4.88
C ILE A 78 -13.23 10.82 -6.40
N THR A 79 -14.42 10.56 -6.94
CA THR A 79 -14.63 10.41 -8.39
C THR A 79 -14.35 11.71 -9.14
N ASN A 80 -14.79 12.85 -8.61
CA ASN A 80 -14.47 14.17 -9.17
C ASN A 80 -12.97 14.46 -9.14
N HIS A 81 -12.26 14.11 -8.06
CA HIS A 81 -10.81 14.30 -8.00
C HIS A 81 -10.09 13.45 -9.04
N LEU A 82 -10.44 12.15 -9.12
CA LEU A 82 -9.83 11.25 -10.08
C LEU A 82 -10.12 11.68 -11.53
N ALA A 83 -11.36 12.09 -11.84
CA ALA A 83 -11.77 12.48 -13.17
C ALA A 83 -11.24 13.85 -13.62
N ASN A 84 -11.02 14.79 -12.69
CA ASN A 84 -10.60 16.15 -13.06
C ASN A 84 -9.09 16.40 -12.86
N GLN A 85 -8.50 15.84 -11.80
CA GLN A 85 -7.09 16.08 -11.45
C GLN A 85 -6.17 14.95 -11.88
N MET A 86 -6.66 13.72 -11.92
CA MET A 86 -5.88 12.52 -12.24
C MET A 86 -6.34 11.85 -13.55
N CYS A 87 -6.93 12.60 -14.48
CA CYS A 87 -7.47 12.00 -15.71
C CYS A 87 -6.39 11.45 -16.63
N LEU A 88 -5.26 12.13 -16.76
CA LEU A 88 -4.19 11.76 -17.70
C LEU A 88 -3.25 10.70 -17.14
N SER A 89 -3.11 10.62 -15.82
CA SER A 89 -2.14 9.78 -15.14
C SER A 89 -2.66 9.42 -13.75
N PRO A 90 -2.48 8.16 -13.29
CA PRO A 90 -2.99 7.75 -11.99
C PRO A 90 -2.28 8.47 -10.84
N PRO A 91 -2.92 8.55 -9.67
CA PRO A 91 -2.27 9.08 -8.47
C PRO A 91 -1.04 8.24 -8.10
N PHE A 92 0.00 8.85 -7.52
CA PHE A 92 1.21 8.10 -7.13
C PHE A 92 0.94 6.95 -6.15
N THR A 93 -0.19 7.02 -5.44
CA THR A 93 -0.71 6.00 -4.51
C THR A 93 -1.46 4.85 -5.19
N ILE A 94 -1.43 4.76 -6.53
CA ILE A 94 -2.20 3.78 -7.32
C ILE A 94 -1.98 2.33 -6.88
N TYR A 95 -0.77 2.00 -6.42
CA TYR A 95 -0.48 0.69 -5.83
C TYR A 95 -1.39 0.40 -4.63
N ARG A 96 -1.50 1.35 -3.69
CA ARG A 96 -2.33 1.19 -2.50
C ARG A 96 -3.82 1.18 -2.86
N LEU A 97 -4.21 1.98 -3.84
CA LEU A 97 -5.58 2.00 -4.35
C LEU A 97 -5.95 0.64 -4.96
N ALA A 98 -5.07 0.05 -5.76
CA ALA A 98 -5.28 -1.25 -6.38
C ALA A 98 -5.49 -2.36 -5.35
N GLU A 99 -4.66 -2.40 -4.29
CA GLU A 99 -4.84 -3.35 -3.18
C GLU A 99 -6.22 -3.22 -2.50
N LEU A 100 -6.65 -1.98 -2.23
CA LEU A 100 -7.92 -1.72 -1.56
C LEU A 100 -9.14 -2.06 -2.41
N ILE A 101 -9.04 -1.95 -3.74
CA ILE A 101 -10.15 -2.24 -4.65
C ILE A 101 -10.20 -3.73 -5.02
N ALA A 102 -9.04 -4.35 -5.23
CA ALA A 102 -8.95 -5.76 -5.62
C ALA A 102 -9.35 -6.70 -4.48
N ASP A 103 -8.86 -6.46 -3.25
CA ASP A 103 -9.22 -7.28 -2.09
C ASP A 103 -9.26 -6.46 -0.80
N PRO A 104 -10.39 -5.81 -0.50
CA PRO A 104 -10.57 -5.05 0.74
C PRO A 104 -10.33 -5.89 2.00
N ASN A 105 -10.69 -7.18 1.99
CA ASN A 105 -10.61 -8.03 3.17
C ASN A 105 -9.16 -8.30 3.56
N ASN A 106 -8.29 -8.59 2.59
CA ASN A 106 -6.86 -8.78 2.83
C ASN A 106 -6.16 -7.49 3.31
N GLN A 107 -6.78 -6.34 3.07
CA GLN A 107 -6.29 -5.04 3.56
C GLN A 107 -6.89 -4.61 4.91
N GLY A 108 -7.62 -5.49 5.58
CA GLY A 108 -8.23 -5.24 6.88
C GLY A 108 -9.57 -4.50 6.83
N TYR A 109 -10.20 -4.39 5.66
CA TYR A 109 -11.51 -3.77 5.46
C TYR A 109 -12.56 -4.82 5.14
N SER A 110 -13.17 -5.40 6.17
CA SER A 110 -14.28 -6.34 6.01
C SER A 110 -15.62 -5.60 5.89
N ILE A 111 -16.03 -5.30 4.66
CA ILE A 111 -17.26 -4.55 4.31
C ILE A 111 -18.50 -5.40 4.62
N THR A 112 -18.85 -5.49 5.90
CA THR A 112 -19.93 -6.34 6.42
C THR A 112 -21.07 -5.56 7.04
N ASN A 113 -20.82 -4.32 7.46
CA ASN A 113 -21.80 -3.41 8.07
C ASN A 113 -21.48 -1.95 7.71
N ASN A 114 -22.38 -1.04 8.07
CA ASN A 114 -22.26 0.39 7.73
C ASN A 114 -20.98 1.04 8.30
N GLU A 115 -20.58 0.69 9.52
CA GLU A 115 -19.34 1.23 10.11
C GLU A 115 -18.09 0.84 9.33
N GLN A 116 -18.03 -0.40 8.84
CA GLN A 116 -16.90 -0.88 8.04
C GLN A 116 -16.92 -0.28 6.63
N LEU A 117 -18.09 -0.10 6.02
CA LEU A 117 -18.22 0.61 4.76
C LEU A 117 -17.76 2.07 4.90
N PHE A 118 -18.13 2.74 5.99
CA PHE A 118 -17.68 4.09 6.31
C PHE A 118 -16.16 4.19 6.49
N LYS A 119 -15.56 3.26 7.24
CA LYS A 119 -14.10 3.20 7.40
C LYS A 119 -13.39 2.96 6.07
N TYR A 120 -13.95 2.10 5.23
CA TYR A 120 -13.43 1.80 3.90
C TYR A 120 -13.47 3.03 2.97
N PHE A 121 -14.59 3.76 2.92
CA PHE A 121 -14.65 4.98 2.11
C PHE A 121 -13.73 6.09 2.63
N ASN A 122 -13.57 6.21 3.95
CA ASN A 122 -12.59 7.14 4.52
C ASN A 122 -11.16 6.78 4.13
N SER A 123 -10.79 5.49 4.12
CA SER A 123 -9.46 5.09 3.70
C SER A 123 -9.23 5.32 2.21
N LEU A 124 -10.22 5.02 1.37
CA LEU A 124 -10.19 5.36 -0.05
C LEU A 124 -10.00 6.87 -0.29
N LYS A 125 -10.69 7.71 0.47
CA LYS A 125 -10.52 9.17 0.39
C LYS A 125 -9.07 9.59 0.63
N GLN A 126 -8.43 9.05 1.67
CA GLN A 126 -7.03 9.37 1.98
C GLN A 126 -6.06 8.91 0.89
N VAL A 127 -6.36 7.79 0.22
CA VAL A 127 -5.49 7.23 -0.83
C VAL A 127 -5.70 7.92 -2.18
N CYS A 128 -6.93 8.30 -2.51
CA CYS A 128 -7.27 8.92 -3.79
C CYS A 128 -6.99 10.42 -3.83
N ILE A 129 -7.25 11.14 -2.73
CA ILE A 129 -7.12 12.61 -2.68
C ILE A 129 -5.66 12.98 -2.41
N VAL A 130 -4.85 12.90 -3.46
CA VAL A 130 -3.45 13.30 -3.48
C VAL A 130 -3.18 14.29 -4.59
N SER A 131 -2.11 15.09 -4.46
CA SER A 131 -1.76 16.12 -5.45
C SER A 131 -0.90 15.61 -6.61
N SER A 132 -0.14 14.52 -6.40
CA SER A 132 0.83 14.05 -7.37
C SER A 132 0.39 12.78 -8.11
N SER A 133 0.80 12.71 -9.37
CA SER A 133 0.63 11.57 -10.26
C SER A 133 1.88 10.69 -10.31
N VAL A 134 1.76 9.47 -10.83
CA VAL A 134 2.91 8.58 -11.09
C VAL A 134 3.90 9.22 -12.08
N SER A 135 3.41 10.00 -13.04
CA SER A 135 4.23 10.66 -14.06
C SER A 135 5.19 11.73 -13.52
N GLU A 136 4.89 12.31 -12.36
CA GLU A 136 5.78 13.28 -11.69
C GLU A 136 7.02 12.61 -11.08
N PHE A 137 6.97 11.29 -10.89
CA PHE A 137 8.05 10.50 -10.28
C PHE A 137 8.43 9.33 -11.20
N PRO A 138 9.05 9.59 -12.36
CA PRO A 138 9.47 8.53 -13.25
C PRO A 138 10.45 7.59 -12.54
N PRO A 139 10.38 6.28 -12.80
CA PRO A 139 11.28 5.32 -12.19
C PRO A 139 12.73 5.68 -12.53
N VAL A 140 13.60 5.65 -11.51
CA VAL A 140 15.03 5.86 -11.68
C VAL A 140 15.56 4.74 -12.58
N LYS A 141 15.92 5.10 -13.81
CA LYS A 141 16.60 4.19 -14.72
C LYS A 141 18.00 3.95 -14.14
N ASN A 142 18.19 2.86 -13.43
CA ASN A 142 19.52 2.37 -13.11
C ASN A 142 20.19 2.11 -14.47
N ALA A 143 21.20 2.91 -14.80
CA ALA A 143 21.93 2.80 -16.04
C ALA A 143 22.85 1.58 -15.96
N ASP A 144 22.30 0.38 -16.10
CA ASP A 144 23.10 -0.83 -16.22
C ASP A 144 22.45 -1.79 -17.23
N GLU A 145 22.87 -1.62 -18.48
CA GLU A 145 23.23 -2.72 -19.40
C GLU A 145 23.89 -2.10 -20.66
N ILE A 146 25.02 -1.43 -20.47
CA ILE A 146 26.01 -1.27 -21.54
C ILE A 146 27.25 -2.02 -21.08
N ASN A 147 27.53 -3.09 -21.80
CA ASN A 147 28.64 -4.01 -21.61
C ASN A 147 29.97 -3.35 -21.23
N GLY A 148 30.67 -3.94 -20.25
CA GLY A 148 32.11 -4.17 -20.36
C GLY A 148 33.05 -3.26 -19.58
N ASN A 149 33.63 -3.87 -18.55
CA ASN A 149 35.02 -3.72 -18.10
C ASN A 149 35.43 -2.50 -17.26
N ASP A 150 35.91 -2.82 -16.06
CA ASP A 150 36.86 -2.07 -15.22
C ASP A 150 36.71 -0.54 -15.11
N LYS A 151 36.03 -0.11 -14.03
CA LYS A 151 36.64 0.67 -12.94
C LYS A 151 35.59 0.95 -11.86
N LYS A 152 36.00 0.83 -10.60
CA LYS A 152 35.27 1.41 -9.46
C LYS A 152 35.18 2.93 -9.67
N GLU A 153 34.11 3.40 -10.28
CA GLU A 153 33.70 4.78 -10.16
C GLU A 153 32.65 4.87 -9.06
N SER A 154 33.03 5.57 -8.00
CA SER A 154 32.17 5.98 -6.91
C SER A 154 30.91 6.64 -7.44
N PHE A 155 29.74 6.13 -7.02
CA PHE A 155 28.46 6.82 -7.19
C PHE A 155 28.52 8.17 -6.47
N GLY A 156 28.87 9.21 -7.22
CA GLY A 156 28.86 10.60 -6.81
C GLY A 156 27.77 11.38 -7.54
N LEU A 157 26.51 10.94 -7.43
CA LEU A 157 25.38 11.84 -7.70
C LEU A 157 25.12 12.64 -6.43
N VAL A 158 26.04 13.57 -6.14
CA VAL A 158 25.79 14.67 -5.22
C VAL A 158 24.81 15.59 -5.95
N ALA A 159 23.56 15.61 -5.51
CA ALA A 159 22.65 16.68 -5.87
C ALA A 159 23.32 17.99 -5.46
N GLU A 160 23.76 18.81 -6.42
CA GLU A 160 24.58 20.01 -6.20
C GLU A 160 23.93 21.08 -5.28
N ASN A 161 22.68 20.87 -4.84
CA ASN A 161 21.96 21.82 -3.99
C ASN A 161 21.29 21.22 -2.73
N MET A 162 21.57 19.96 -2.35
CA MET A 162 21.09 19.46 -1.06
C MET A 162 22.11 19.73 0.05
N SER A 163 21.85 20.76 0.86
CA SER A 163 22.53 20.91 2.14
C SER A 163 22.15 19.73 3.03
N LEU A 164 23.07 18.77 3.16
CA LEU A 164 22.93 17.65 4.08
C LEU A 164 23.00 18.21 5.50
N VAL A 165 21.84 18.42 6.13
CA VAL A 165 21.74 18.79 7.55
C VAL A 165 21.95 17.52 8.38
N GLU A 166 22.84 17.59 9.37
CA GLU A 166 23.06 16.48 10.30
C GLU A 166 21.75 16.07 10.99
N ILE A 167 21.48 14.77 11.01
CA ILE A 167 20.32 14.19 11.69
C ILE A 167 20.54 14.35 13.21
N PRO A 168 19.70 15.13 13.93
CA PRO A 168 20.00 15.54 15.32
C PRO A 168 20.13 14.38 16.33
N TRP A 169 19.49 13.25 16.07
CA TRP A 169 19.54 12.06 16.93
C TRP A 169 20.64 11.06 16.52
N LEU A 170 21.30 11.28 15.39
CA LEU A 170 22.41 10.46 14.92
C LEU A 170 23.73 11.01 15.51
N LYS A 171 23.78 11.18 16.83
CA LYS A 171 25.04 11.53 17.49
C LYS A 171 25.97 10.32 17.41
N THR A 172 27.05 10.50 16.65
CA THR A 172 28.12 9.54 16.46
C THR A 172 28.66 9.14 17.83
N SER A 173 28.49 7.89 18.24
CA SER A 173 29.24 7.29 19.34
C SER A 173 30.69 7.10 18.87
N LYS A 174 31.48 8.17 18.88
CA LYS A 174 32.94 8.08 18.69
C LYS A 174 33.54 7.61 20.01
N ASN A 175 33.89 6.32 20.08
CA ASN A 175 35.20 5.84 20.53
C ASN A 175 35.27 4.32 20.54
N THR A 176 35.67 3.75 19.41
CA THR A 176 36.54 2.56 19.45
C THR A 176 37.47 2.62 18.24
N PRO A 177 38.80 2.64 18.45
CA PRO A 177 39.75 2.66 17.34
C PRO A 177 39.71 1.33 16.59
N HIS A 178 39.78 1.43 15.26
CA HIS A 178 40.01 0.31 14.36
C HIS A 178 41.28 -0.43 14.76
N ILE A 179 41.15 -1.71 15.11
CA ILE A 179 42.22 -2.69 14.94
C ILE A 179 41.84 -3.54 13.74
N ALA A 180 42.60 -3.39 12.65
CA ALA A 180 42.58 -4.31 11.53
C ALA A 180 43.45 -5.52 11.90
N ILE A 181 42.87 -6.73 11.92
CA ILE A 181 43.63 -7.98 11.75
C ILE A 181 42.77 -8.90 10.87
N ASN A 182 43.36 -9.26 9.73
CA ASN A 182 42.86 -10.24 8.76
C ASN A 182 42.80 -11.67 9.34
N ASP A 183 42.10 -12.52 8.57
CA ASP A 183 42.13 -14.00 8.55
C ASP A 183 41.03 -14.74 9.34
N SER A 184 40.10 -15.32 8.58
CA SER A 184 39.14 -16.36 8.97
C SER A 184 39.83 -17.76 9.06
N PRO A 185 39.13 -18.85 9.42
CA PRO A 185 38.90 -19.42 10.78
C PRO A 185 39.49 -20.87 10.89
N PRO A 186 39.28 -21.68 11.98
CA PRO A 186 38.05 -22.49 12.10
C PRO A 186 37.57 -22.94 13.51
N LEU A 187 36.27 -23.26 13.58
CA LEU A 187 35.53 -24.27 14.40
C LEU A 187 35.88 -24.56 15.88
N LYS A 188 34.84 -24.54 16.74
CA LYS A 188 34.41 -25.73 17.51
C LYS A 188 32.97 -25.62 18.04
N ARG A 189 32.18 -26.66 17.73
CA ARG A 189 30.90 -27.06 18.34
C ARG A 189 31.06 -27.29 19.85
N ASN A 190 29.99 -27.05 20.60
CA ASN A 190 29.37 -27.92 21.63
C ASN A 190 27.99 -27.27 21.91
N LYS A 191 26.85 -27.80 21.44
CA LYS A 191 26.02 -28.85 22.07
C LYS A 191 26.03 -28.79 23.60
N GLU A 192 24.94 -28.29 24.17
CA GLU A 192 24.29 -28.91 25.33
C GLU A 192 22.77 -28.69 25.20
N GLU A 193 22.10 -29.83 25.03
CA GLU A 193 20.66 -30.05 25.16
C GLU A 193 20.30 -30.15 26.65
N GLU A 194 18.99 -30.32 26.91
CA GLU A 194 18.35 -30.75 28.17
C GLU A 194 17.85 -29.64 29.10
N ASN A 195 16.62 -29.65 29.61
CA ASN A 195 15.47 -30.50 29.35
C ASN A 195 14.19 -29.80 29.81
N CYS A 196 13.09 -30.25 29.22
CA CYS A 196 11.71 -29.95 29.54
C CYS A 196 11.33 -30.50 30.93
N THR A 197 10.44 -29.83 31.67
CA THR A 197 9.44 -30.57 32.47
C THR A 197 8.22 -29.73 32.79
N VAL A 198 7.10 -30.18 32.22
CA VAL A 198 5.72 -29.92 32.61
C VAL A 198 5.47 -30.42 34.03
N THR A 199 4.70 -29.68 34.84
CA THR A 199 3.99 -30.25 36.01
C THR A 199 2.79 -29.37 36.42
N GLU A 200 1.59 -29.78 36.00
CA GLU A 200 0.38 -29.78 36.85
C GLU A 200 0.54 -30.90 37.92
N PRO A 201 -0.15 -30.94 39.10
CA PRO A 201 -1.63 -30.89 39.17
C PRO A 201 -2.31 -30.48 40.52
N LYS A 202 -3.66 -30.53 40.49
CA LYS A 202 -4.67 -30.89 41.54
C LYS A 202 -5.50 -29.81 42.26
N LYS A 203 -6.79 -29.79 41.85
CA LYS A 203 -8.01 -30.07 42.65
C LYS A 203 -7.88 -30.08 44.19
N ALA A 204 -8.66 -29.22 44.85
CA ALA A 204 -9.26 -29.51 46.15
C ALA A 204 -10.70 -28.96 46.19
N LYS A 205 -11.65 -29.86 46.47
CA LYS A 205 -12.96 -29.54 47.03
C LYS A 205 -12.75 -29.20 48.50
N SER A 206 -13.42 -28.17 49.00
CA SER A 206 -14.16 -28.24 50.27
C SER A 206 -15.26 -27.19 50.26
#